data_AF-A0A5Y2E5B4-F1
#
_entry.id   AF-A0A5Y2E5B4-F1
#
_cell.length_a   1.000
_cell.length_b   1.000
_cell.length_c   1.000
_cell.angle_alpha   90.00
_cell.angle_beta   90.00
_cell.angle_gamma   90.00
#
_symmetry.space_group_name_H-M   'P 1'
#
loop_
_entity.id
_entity.type
_entity.pdbx_description
1 polymer ?
#
loop_
_entity_poly.entity_id
_entity_poly.type
_entity_poly.pdbx_seq_one_letter_code
_entity_poly.pdbx_strand_id
1 'polypeptide(L)'
;NIFTELLIKSMAVRGFSLASIAEKNSLSEGAVSSVISSCYGLCSWRKKCKKDSLRRRHKQKILRFIHNQSVSITRKLVKESCYASFYWLNKHECDWLNSCLPKTIRCYKNKRVDWSERDIISSSLINDVLSQGQYSMSLTSLDALLGGHGWLLKYRDKLPMTMILLRKMELIK
;
A
#
# COMPACT_ATOMS: atom_id res chain seq x y z
N ASN A 1 35.62 0.55 -41.56
CA ASN A 1 34.55 0.76 -42.56
C ASN A 1 33.65 1.89 -42.06
N ILE A 2 33.69 3.06 -42.71
CA ILE A 2 32.99 4.29 -42.28
C ILE A 2 31.47 4.06 -42.18
N PHE A 3 30.90 3.26 -43.09
CA PHE A 3 29.48 2.98 -43.12
C PHE A 3 29.01 2.22 -41.86
N THR A 4 29.77 1.20 -41.45
CA THR A 4 29.48 0.43 -40.23
C THR A 4 29.54 1.30 -38.97
N GLU A 5 30.49 2.23 -38.91
CA GLU A 5 30.63 3.15 -37.77
C GLU A 5 29.43 4.10 -37.66
N LEU A 6 28.95 4.62 -38.79
CA LEU A 6 27.74 5.45 -38.86
C LEU A 6 26.49 4.69 -38.40
N LEU A 7 26.35 3.41 -38.80
CA LEU A 7 25.25 2.56 -38.35
C LEU A 7 25.29 2.32 -36.83
N ILE A 8 26.46 2.00 -36.28
CA ILE A 8 26.64 1.84 -34.83
C ILE A 8 26.22 3.11 -34.09
N LYS A 9 26.71 4.28 -34.53
CA LYS A 9 26.39 5.58 -33.91
C LYS A 9 24.90 5.88 -33.99
N SER A 10 24.28 5.68 -35.15
CA SER A 10 22.83 5.86 -35.35
C SER A 10 22.01 5.00 -34.39
N MET A 11 22.34 3.72 -34.25
CA MET A 11 21.66 2.82 -33.31
C MET A 11 21.94 3.21 -31.84
N ALA A 12 23.16 3.62 -31.51
CA ALA A 12 23.48 4.08 -30.16
C ALA A 12 22.71 5.35 -29.76
N VAL A 13 22.55 6.32 -30.68
CA VAL A 13 21.72 7.52 -30.47
C VAL A 13 20.27 7.15 -30.16
N ARG A 14 19.75 6.10 -30.82
CA ARG A 14 18.40 5.56 -30.57
C ARG A 14 18.29 4.73 -29.29
N GLY A 15 19.40 4.49 -28.58
CA GLY A 15 19.40 3.80 -27.27
C GLY A 15 19.46 2.27 -27.35
N PHE A 16 19.83 1.68 -28.50
CA PHE A 16 19.93 0.23 -28.63
C PHE A 16 21.00 -0.36 -27.68
N SER A 17 20.86 -1.65 -27.36
CA SER A 17 21.83 -2.36 -26.51
C SER A 17 23.11 -2.67 -27.29
N LEU A 18 24.24 -2.88 -26.60
CA LEU A 18 25.50 -3.27 -27.26
C LEU A 18 25.31 -4.59 -28.00
N ALA A 19 24.72 -5.60 -27.34
CA ALA A 19 24.34 -6.87 -27.92
C ALA A 19 23.53 -6.71 -29.23
N SER A 20 22.46 -5.91 -29.21
CA SER A 20 21.59 -5.71 -30.39
C SER A 20 22.31 -5.02 -31.54
N ILE A 21 23.22 -4.09 -31.25
CA ILE A 21 24.03 -3.42 -32.28
C ILE A 21 25.07 -4.39 -32.83
N ALA A 22 25.73 -5.15 -31.96
CA ALA A 22 26.73 -6.15 -32.32
C ALA A 22 26.14 -7.24 -33.24
N GLU A 23 25.02 -7.83 -32.83
CA GLU A 23 24.26 -8.81 -33.60
C GLU A 23 23.87 -8.27 -34.98
N LYS A 24 23.30 -7.05 -35.03
CA LYS A 24 22.83 -6.45 -36.30
C LYS A 24 23.95 -6.14 -37.28
N ASN A 25 25.17 -5.91 -36.79
CA ASN A 25 26.33 -5.55 -37.62
C ASN A 25 27.35 -6.70 -37.73
N SER A 26 27.04 -7.89 -37.20
CA SER A 26 27.95 -9.05 -37.16
C SER A 26 29.32 -8.73 -36.53
N LEU A 27 29.31 -7.96 -35.44
CA LEU A 27 30.49 -7.54 -34.69
C LEU A 27 30.46 -8.08 -33.26
N SER A 28 31.60 -7.98 -32.55
CA SER A 28 31.63 -8.21 -31.11
C SER A 28 31.11 -6.99 -30.34
N GLU A 29 30.56 -7.22 -29.14
CA GLU A 29 30.17 -6.12 -28.25
C GLU A 29 31.34 -5.20 -27.89
N GLY A 30 32.56 -5.74 -27.80
CA GLY A 30 33.78 -4.98 -27.55
C GLY A 30 34.10 -3.99 -28.67
N ALA A 31 33.98 -4.43 -29.94
CA ALA A 31 34.18 -3.55 -31.09
C ALA A 31 33.16 -2.41 -31.12
N VAL A 32 31.88 -2.73 -30.89
CA VAL A 32 30.81 -1.72 -30.79
C VAL A 32 31.05 -0.76 -29.63
N SER A 33 31.46 -1.26 -28.47
CA SER A 33 31.77 -0.45 -27.29
C SER A 33 32.92 0.52 -27.56
N SER A 34 33.96 0.07 -28.26
CA SER A 34 35.10 0.92 -28.67
C SER A 34 34.64 2.07 -29.57
N VAL A 35 33.83 1.77 -30.60
CA VAL A 35 33.25 2.78 -31.51
C VAL A 35 32.34 3.77 -30.78
N ILE A 36 31.53 3.31 -29.83
CA ILE A 36 30.67 4.20 -29.06
C ILE A 36 31.50 5.08 -28.11
N SER A 37 32.57 4.53 -27.55
CA SER A 37 33.43 5.23 -26.59
C SER A 37 34.32 6.29 -27.27
N SER A 38 34.63 6.14 -28.56
CA SER A 38 35.32 7.17 -29.33
C SER A 38 34.47 8.42 -29.60
N CYS A 39 33.14 8.33 -29.40
CA CYS A 39 32.23 9.46 -29.55
C CYS A 39 31.84 10.02 -28.17
N TYR A 40 32.29 11.24 -27.88
CA TYR A 40 32.02 11.91 -26.61
C TYR A 40 30.51 11.98 -26.30
N GLY A 41 30.14 11.56 -25.09
CA GLY A 41 28.75 11.61 -24.60
C GLY A 41 27.81 10.54 -25.16
N LEU A 42 28.18 9.78 -26.19
CA LEU A 42 27.28 8.80 -26.81
C LEU A 42 26.94 7.62 -25.89
N CYS A 43 27.92 7.16 -25.10
CA CYS A 43 27.71 6.09 -24.13
C CYS A 43 26.71 6.50 -23.02
N SER A 44 26.87 7.70 -22.46
CA SER A 44 25.95 8.22 -21.42
C SER A 44 24.57 8.52 -21.99
N TRP A 45 24.49 9.09 -23.19
CA TRP A 45 23.23 9.30 -23.92
C TRP A 45 22.46 8.00 -24.14
N ARG A 46 23.11 6.97 -24.67
CA ARG A 46 22.49 5.65 -24.91
C ARG A 46 21.95 5.04 -23.62
N LYS A 47 22.72 5.12 -22.52
CA LYS A 47 22.27 4.66 -21.18
C LYS A 47 21.06 5.47 -20.69
N LYS A 48 21.05 6.79 -20.91
CA LYS A 48 19.91 7.67 -20.59
C LYS A 48 18.67 7.26 -21.39
N CYS A 49 18.78 7.05 -22.71
CA CYS A 49 17.68 6.57 -23.55
C CYS A 49 17.07 5.26 -23.02
N LYS A 50 17.92 4.28 -22.64
CA LYS A 50 17.46 3.02 -22.05
C LYS A 50 16.72 3.25 -20.72
N LYS A 51 17.25 4.08 -19.83
CA LYS A 51 16.61 4.44 -18.55
C LYS A 51 15.26 5.13 -18.77
N ASP A 52 15.20 6.08 -19.70
CA ASP A 52 13.97 6.82 -20.03
C ASP A 52 12.91 5.93 -20.67
N SER A 53 13.32 4.97 -21.51
CA SER A 53 12.43 3.96 -22.08
C SER A 53 11.84 3.04 -20.99
N LEU A 54 12.69 2.58 -20.07
CA LEU A 54 12.26 1.78 -18.92
C LEU A 54 11.28 2.56 -18.02
N ARG A 55 11.59 3.84 -17.74
CA ARG A 55 10.69 4.74 -17.02
C ARG A 55 9.31 4.81 -17.71
N ARG A 56 9.29 5.12 -19.01
CA ARG A 56 8.05 5.22 -19.80
C ARG A 56 7.24 3.93 -19.76
N ARG A 57 7.89 2.78 -19.91
CA ARG A 57 7.24 1.46 -19.85
C ARG A 57 6.55 1.22 -18.49
N HIS A 58 7.24 1.49 -17.39
CA HIS A 58 6.65 1.32 -16.06
C HIS A 58 5.48 2.29 -15.82
N LYS A 59 5.65 3.57 -16.19
CA LYS A 59 4.58 4.58 -16.08
C LYS A 59 3.34 4.15 -16.89
N GLN A 60 3.54 3.75 -18.15
CA GLN A 60 2.46 3.31 -19.02
C GLN A 60 1.76 2.05 -18.50
N LYS A 61 2.50 1.08 -17.92
CA LYS A 61 1.90 -0.13 -17.34
C LYS A 61 0.94 0.21 -16.19
N ILE A 62 1.35 1.12 -15.30
CA ILE A 62 0.49 1.60 -14.20
C ILE A 62 -0.74 2.34 -14.74
N LEU A 63 -0.54 3.28 -15.67
CA LEU A 63 -1.66 4.05 -16.25
C LEU A 63 -2.67 3.17 -16.99
N ARG A 64 -2.21 2.21 -17.79
CA ARG A 64 -3.09 1.26 -18.48
C ARG A 64 -3.89 0.41 -17.49
N PHE A 65 -3.25 -0.06 -16.43
CA PHE A 65 -3.94 -0.83 -15.39
C PHE A 65 -5.04 0.01 -14.72
N ILE A 66 -4.72 1.26 -14.36
CA ILE A 66 -5.69 2.18 -13.75
C ILE A 66 -6.86 2.45 -14.70
N HIS A 67 -6.58 2.77 -15.97
CA HIS A 67 -7.61 3.12 -16.94
C HIS A 67 -8.54 1.95 -17.30
N ASN A 68 -8.04 0.72 -17.26
CA ASN A 68 -8.82 -0.46 -17.65
C ASN A 68 -9.68 -1.03 -16.51
N GLN A 69 -9.64 -0.42 -15.32
CA GLN A 69 -10.39 -0.91 -14.17
C GLN A 69 -11.78 -0.28 -14.12
N SER A 70 -12.82 -1.12 -14.05
CA SER A 70 -14.22 -0.69 -13.87
C SER A 70 -14.60 -0.44 -12.39
N VAL A 71 -13.75 -0.86 -11.45
CA VAL A 71 -13.95 -0.80 -10.00
C VAL A 71 -13.06 0.26 -9.37
N SER A 72 -13.47 0.81 -8.21
CA SER A 72 -12.67 1.73 -7.41
C SER A 72 -11.25 1.21 -7.18
N ILE A 73 -10.27 1.98 -7.64
CA ILE A 73 -8.87 1.59 -7.65
C ILE A 73 -8.28 1.83 -6.27
N THR A 74 -7.55 0.85 -5.74
CA THR A 74 -6.81 1.00 -4.49
C THR A 74 -5.31 0.83 -4.73
N ARG A 75 -4.49 1.48 -3.88
CA ARG A 75 -3.03 1.33 -3.96
C ARG A 75 -2.57 -0.12 -3.79
N LYS A 76 -3.29 -0.89 -2.96
CA LYS A 76 -3.03 -2.33 -2.74
C LYS A 76 -3.20 -3.10 -4.04
N LEU A 77 -4.32 -2.90 -4.74
CA LEU A 77 -4.60 -3.55 -6.01
C LEU A 77 -3.54 -3.23 -7.06
N VAL A 78 -3.17 -1.95 -7.22
CA VAL A 78 -2.11 -1.57 -8.18
C VAL A 78 -0.76 -2.20 -7.83
N LYS A 79 -0.42 -2.25 -6.54
CA LYS A 79 0.82 -2.89 -6.07
C LYS A 79 0.84 -4.39 -6.37
N GLU A 80 -0.27 -5.09 -6.19
CA GLU A 80 -0.37 -6.53 -6.44
C GLU A 80 -0.32 -6.83 -7.96
N SER A 81 -1.10 -6.11 -8.77
CA SER A 81 -1.16 -6.35 -10.22
C SER A 81 0.07 -5.83 -10.99
N CYS A 82 0.71 -4.76 -10.51
CA CYS A 82 1.83 -4.12 -11.18
C CYS A 82 3.12 -4.10 -10.35
N TYR A 83 3.36 -5.13 -9.54
CA TYR A 83 4.45 -5.23 -8.56
C TYR A 83 5.79 -4.64 -9.02
N ALA A 84 6.39 -5.19 -10.09
CA ALA A 84 7.70 -4.73 -10.56
C ALA A 84 7.72 -3.25 -10.96
N SER A 85 6.62 -2.76 -11.58
CA SER A 85 6.53 -1.35 -11.99
C SER A 85 6.29 -0.44 -10.79
N PHE A 86 5.46 -0.88 -9.84
CA PHE A 86 5.19 -0.15 -8.62
C PHE A 86 6.47 0.09 -7.82
N TYR A 87 7.25 -0.96 -7.54
CA TYR A 87 8.47 -0.83 -6.75
C TYR A 87 9.59 -0.08 -7.48
N TRP A 88 9.73 -0.27 -8.79
CA TRP A 88 10.69 0.51 -9.58
C TRP A 88 10.36 2.01 -9.54
N LEU A 89 9.09 2.37 -9.77
CA LEU A 89 8.65 3.76 -9.72
C LEU A 89 8.67 4.34 -8.30
N ASN A 90 8.39 3.55 -7.28
CA ASN A 90 8.50 3.99 -5.89
C ASN A 90 9.95 4.36 -5.54
N LYS A 91 10.93 3.63 -6.10
CA LYS A 91 12.36 3.91 -5.89
C LYS A 91 12.87 5.10 -6.71
N HIS A 92 12.38 5.30 -7.93
CA HIS A 92 12.97 6.23 -8.89
C HIS A 92 12.11 7.46 -9.21
N GLU A 93 10.80 7.39 -9.00
CA GLU A 93 9.79 8.35 -9.46
C GLU A 93 8.63 8.42 -8.43
N CYS A 94 8.97 8.51 -7.14
CA CYS A 94 8.01 8.39 -6.03
C CYS A 94 6.89 9.44 -6.11
N ASP A 95 7.24 10.69 -6.40
CA ASP A 95 6.29 11.80 -6.51
C ASP A 95 5.29 11.57 -7.64
N TRP A 96 5.79 11.13 -8.80
CA TRP A 96 4.94 10.77 -9.93
C TRP A 96 3.99 9.62 -9.56
N LEU A 97 4.51 8.55 -8.94
CA LEU A 97 3.69 7.41 -8.52
C LEU A 97 2.60 7.83 -7.52
N ASN A 98 2.94 8.69 -6.55
CA ASN A 98 1.99 9.19 -5.57
C ASN A 98 0.94 10.13 -6.18
N SER A 99 1.31 10.89 -7.21
CA SER A 99 0.38 11.79 -7.91
C SER A 99 -0.69 11.07 -8.72
N CYS A 100 -0.36 9.89 -9.29
CA CYS A 100 -1.30 9.13 -10.12
C CYS A 100 -2.16 8.14 -9.33
N LEU A 101 -1.75 7.79 -8.11
CA LEU A 101 -2.46 6.83 -7.28
C LEU A 101 -3.48 7.51 -6.38
N PRO A 102 -4.57 6.81 -6.00
CA PRO A 102 -5.51 7.31 -4.99
C PRO A 102 -4.75 7.72 -3.72
N LYS A 103 -5.19 8.83 -3.11
CA LYS A 103 -4.64 9.29 -1.82
C LYS A 103 -4.76 8.15 -0.81
N THR A 104 -3.68 7.93 -0.07
CA THR A 104 -3.70 6.97 1.04
C THR A 104 -4.72 7.45 2.07
N ILE A 105 -5.85 6.75 2.17
CA ILE A 105 -6.77 6.92 3.29
C ILE A 105 -6.02 6.37 4.50
N ARG A 106 -5.66 7.25 5.44
CA ARG A 106 -5.13 6.79 6.72
C ARG A 106 -6.24 5.97 7.37
N CYS A 107 -6.01 4.67 7.60
CA CYS A 107 -6.90 3.89 8.45
C CYS A 107 -7.02 4.63 9.78
N TYR A 108 -8.25 5.01 10.14
CA TYR A 108 -8.50 5.61 11.42
C TYR A 108 -8.08 4.57 12.47
N LYS A 109 -7.01 4.87 13.21
CA LYS A 109 -6.63 4.01 14.33
C LYS A 109 -7.77 4.12 15.33
N ASN A 110 -8.44 3.01 15.63
CA ASN A 110 -9.41 2.98 16.72
C ASN A 110 -8.73 3.57 17.94
N LYS A 111 -9.31 4.62 18.52
CA LYS A 111 -8.79 5.21 19.75
C LYS A 111 -8.73 4.09 20.80
N ARG A 112 -7.64 4.08 21.58
CA ARG A 112 -7.51 3.14 22.71
C ARG A 112 -8.73 3.34 23.61
N VAL A 113 -9.37 2.23 24.01
CA VAL A 113 -10.57 2.28 24.86
C VAL A 113 -10.20 2.95 26.19
N ASP A 114 -10.90 4.03 26.53
CA ASP A 114 -10.91 4.58 27.87
C ASP A 114 -11.82 3.70 28.74
N TRP A 115 -11.21 2.99 29.68
CA TRP A 115 -11.93 2.04 30.53
C TRP A 115 -12.70 2.74 31.64
N SER A 116 -12.24 3.90 32.10
CA SER A 116 -12.90 4.67 33.15
C SER A 116 -14.19 5.30 32.62
N GLU A 117 -14.13 5.92 31.43
CA GLU A 117 -15.32 6.45 30.76
C GLU A 117 -16.32 5.32 30.45
N ARG A 118 -15.83 4.16 29.98
CA ARG A 118 -16.67 3.00 29.69
C ARG A 118 -17.33 2.43 30.93
N ASP A 119 -16.66 2.40 32.08
CA ASP A 119 -17.23 1.95 33.35
C ASP A 119 -18.39 2.84 33.80
N ILE A 120 -18.22 4.16 33.67
CA ILE A 120 -19.27 5.15 33.97
C ILE A 120 -20.49 4.94 33.07
N ILE A 121 -20.28 4.85 31.74
CA ILE A 121 -21.37 4.67 30.77
C ILE A 121 -22.08 3.33 30.97
N SER A 122 -21.32 2.25 31.21
CA SER A 122 -21.90 0.92 31.38
C SER A 122 -22.71 0.83 32.67
N SER A 123 -22.18 1.39 33.76
CA SER A 123 -22.90 1.43 35.04
C SER A 123 -24.16 2.30 35.00
N SER A 124 -24.15 3.43 34.27
CA SER A 124 -25.36 4.23 34.09
C SER A 124 -26.43 3.48 33.31
N LEU A 125 -26.06 2.82 32.20
CA LEU A 125 -26.97 2.00 31.41
C LEU A 125 -27.57 0.84 32.23
N ILE A 126 -26.76 0.18 33.05
CA ILE A 126 -27.25 -0.88 33.95
C ILE A 126 -28.24 -0.33 34.98
N ASN A 127 -27.96 0.84 35.58
CA ASN A 127 -28.88 1.48 36.52
C ASN A 127 -30.20 1.88 35.86
N ASP A 128 -30.16 2.36 34.61
CA ASP A 128 -31.37 2.68 33.86
C ASP A 128 -32.21 1.41 33.61
N VAL A 129 -31.59 0.29 33.22
CA VAL A 129 -32.27 -1.00 33.05
C VAL A 129 -32.88 -1.49 34.36
N LEU A 130 -32.18 -1.33 35.48
CA LEU A 130 -32.69 -1.66 36.81
C LEU A 130 -33.89 -0.80 37.20
N SER A 131 -33.86 0.50 36.90
CA SER A 131 -34.96 1.43 37.17
C SER A 131 -36.24 1.08 36.39
N GLN A 132 -36.09 0.43 35.22
CA GLN A 132 -37.19 -0.03 34.39
C GLN A 132 -37.78 -1.38 34.81
N GLY A 133 -37.30 -1.97 35.92
CA GLY A 133 -37.86 -3.20 36.48
C GLY A 133 -37.38 -4.49 35.80
N GLN A 134 -36.37 -4.44 34.94
CA GLN A 134 -35.86 -5.61 34.21
C GLN A 134 -34.76 -6.36 35.01
N TYR A 135 -35.15 -7.00 36.12
CA TYR A 135 -34.22 -7.68 37.03
C TYR A 135 -33.77 -9.08 36.58
N SER A 136 -34.41 -9.69 35.57
CA SER A 136 -34.19 -11.09 35.19
C SER A 136 -33.33 -11.29 33.92
N MET A 137 -32.56 -10.30 33.50
CA MET A 137 -31.76 -10.39 32.27
C MET A 137 -30.51 -11.25 32.49
N SER A 138 -30.20 -12.15 31.54
CA SER A 138 -28.97 -12.95 31.59
C SER A 138 -27.73 -12.10 31.32
N LEU A 139 -26.58 -12.51 31.89
CA LEU A 139 -25.30 -11.84 31.70
C LEU A 139 -24.91 -11.68 30.22
N THR A 140 -25.20 -12.69 29.39
CA THR A 140 -24.96 -12.65 27.94
C THR A 140 -25.83 -11.61 27.23
N SER A 141 -27.11 -11.52 27.61
CA SER A 141 -28.04 -10.52 27.08
C SER A 141 -27.62 -9.10 27.48
N LEU A 142 -27.09 -8.95 28.70
CA LEU A 142 -26.58 -7.68 29.19
C LEU A 142 -25.27 -7.27 28.49
N ASP A 143 -24.33 -8.18 28.27
CA ASP A 143 -23.12 -7.91 27.48
C ASP A 143 -23.51 -7.45 26.07
N ALA A 144 -24.45 -8.16 25.42
CA ALA A 144 -24.94 -7.78 24.09
C ALA A 144 -25.55 -6.37 24.06
N LEU A 145 -26.36 -6.01 25.07
CA LEU A 145 -26.96 -4.67 25.20
C LEU A 145 -25.90 -3.56 25.31
N LEU A 146 -24.78 -3.83 25.97
CA LEU A 146 -23.66 -2.89 26.13
C LEU A 146 -22.72 -2.83 24.91
N GLY A 147 -23.08 -3.48 23.79
CA GLY A 147 -22.24 -3.61 22.59
C GLY A 147 -21.27 -4.78 22.67
N GLY A 148 -21.78 -5.92 23.15
CA GLY A 148 -21.03 -7.08 23.61
C GLY A 148 -20.20 -7.78 22.54
N HIS A 149 -18.93 -7.95 22.88
CA HIS A 149 -18.00 -8.89 22.25
C HIS A 149 -17.18 -9.60 23.36
N GLY A 150 -17.80 -9.86 24.52
CA GLY A 150 -17.16 -10.55 25.66
C GLY A 150 -16.13 -9.72 26.43
N TRP A 151 -16.12 -8.39 26.24
CA TRP A 151 -15.15 -7.51 26.89
C TRP A 151 -15.52 -7.20 28.35
N LEU A 152 -16.80 -7.28 28.72
CA LEU A 152 -17.31 -6.96 30.06
C LEU A 152 -16.64 -7.84 31.13
N LEU A 153 -16.58 -9.16 30.89
CA LEU A 153 -15.94 -10.11 31.80
C LEU A 153 -14.42 -10.15 31.66
N LYS A 154 -13.93 -10.02 30.42
CA LYS A 154 -12.49 -10.06 30.13
C LYS A 154 -11.71 -8.93 30.80
N TYR A 155 -12.34 -7.76 30.97
CA TYR A 155 -11.71 -6.57 31.55
C TYR A 155 -12.37 -6.13 32.85
N ARG A 156 -12.92 -7.07 33.62
CA ARG A 156 -13.60 -6.81 34.90
C ARG A 156 -12.78 -5.98 35.89
N ASP A 157 -11.46 -6.15 35.92
CA ASP A 157 -10.55 -5.42 36.82
C ASP A 157 -10.47 -3.92 36.48
N LYS A 158 -10.93 -3.54 35.28
CA LYS A 158 -10.95 -2.15 34.79
C LYS A 158 -12.33 -1.50 34.88
N LEU A 159 -13.34 -2.24 35.37
CA LEU A 159 -14.75 -1.82 35.39
C LEU A 159 -15.33 -1.93 36.81
N PRO A 160 -14.73 -1.30 37.84
CA PRO A 160 -15.11 -1.50 39.23
C PRO A 160 -16.58 -1.15 39.51
N MET A 161 -17.11 -0.05 38.97
CA MET A 161 -18.50 0.37 39.21
C MET A 161 -19.49 -0.62 38.60
N THR A 162 -19.22 -1.04 37.37
CA THR A 162 -20.02 -2.04 36.67
C THR A 162 -20.01 -3.38 37.40
N MET A 163 -18.85 -3.83 37.90
CA MET A 163 -18.75 -5.12 38.63
C MET A 163 -19.51 -5.10 39.95
N ILE A 164 -19.58 -3.98 40.66
CA ILE A 164 -20.38 -3.83 41.88
C ILE A 164 -21.87 -4.03 41.56
N LEU A 165 -22.37 -3.41 40.48
CA LEU A 165 -23.76 -3.54 40.07
C LEU A 165 -24.09 -4.97 39.62
N LEU A 166 -23.21 -5.61 38.86
CA LEU A 166 -23.42 -7.00 38.42
C LEU A 166 -23.47 -8.00 39.58
N ARG A 167 -22.68 -7.77 40.64
CA ARG A 167 -22.77 -8.55 41.89
C ARG A 167 -24.07 -8.32 42.62
N LYS A 168 -24.55 -7.07 42.68
CA LYS A 168 -25.85 -6.73 43.27
C LYS A 168 -27.02 -7.40 42.54
N MET A 169 -26.87 -7.63 41.23
CA MET A 169 -27.85 -8.35 40.40
C MET A 169 -27.69 -9.88 40.44
N GLU A 170 -26.76 -10.41 41.24
CA GLU A 170 -26.44 -11.84 41.32
C GLU A 170 -26.02 -12.48 39.97
N LEU A 171 -25.61 -11.67 39.00
CA LEU A 171 -25.17 -12.15 37.68
C LEU A 171 -23.74 -12.70 37.68
N ILE A 172 -22.94 -12.30 38.66
CA ILE A 172 -21.55 -12.71 38.85
C ILE A 172 -21.31 -12.92 40.35
N LYS A 173 -20.50 -13.91 40.70
CA LYS A 173 -20.05 -14.18 42.07
C LYS A 173 -18.99 -13.18 42.56
#